data_AF-A0A0F7PQT6-F1
#
_entry.id   AF-A0A0F7PQT6-F1
#
_cell.length_a   1.000
_cell.length_b   1.000
_cell.length_c   1.000
_cell.angle_alpha   90.00
_cell.angle_beta   90.00
_cell.angle_gamma   90.00
#
_symmetry.space_group_name_H-M   'P 1'
#
loop_
_entity.id
_entity.type
_entity.pdbx_description
1 polymer ?
#
loop_
_entity_poly.entity_id
_entity_poly.type
_entity_poly.pdbx_seq_one_letter_code
_entity_poly.pdbx_strand_id
1 'polypeptide(L)'
;MTIKARIASLPVISKAINGGLMLAAVFGLSLAIPASAIAQDDCGLSIQRTWLKGLVATATVSGPCNSAKIDLAVRNSAGDLMWSTSHAAEGLFGFDGIEDTDSMGVALADWLGDYADDSTSSQLPEWPTGVSMPNGGEFPFYVADGIDQPTYEAIRIGNYPMLCYIQGQESTLCLIRQPRLKTLINVGAQSFPG
;
A
#
# COMPACT_ATOMS: atom_id res chain seq x y z
N MET A 1 -10.50 35.41 23.02
CA MET A 1 -11.92 35.00 22.90
C MET A 1 -11.97 33.52 23.27
N THR A 2 -12.41 33.22 24.49
CA THR A 2 -12.21 31.94 25.17
C THR A 2 -13.38 31.01 24.90
N ILE A 3 -13.14 29.87 24.26
CA ILE A 3 -14.17 28.85 23.99
C ILE A 3 -14.32 27.96 25.22
N LYS A 4 -15.49 28.05 25.84
CA LYS A 4 -15.89 27.40 27.10
C LYS A 4 -16.47 26.02 26.79
N ALA A 5 -15.83 24.96 27.26
CA ALA A 5 -16.32 23.59 27.16
C ALA A 5 -17.66 23.42 27.93
N ARG A 6 -18.68 22.84 27.29
CA ARG A 6 -19.93 22.43 27.94
C ARG A 6 -19.90 20.92 28.15
N ILE A 7 -19.86 20.53 29.42
CA ILE A 7 -20.06 19.17 29.90
C ILE A 7 -21.58 18.90 29.87
N ALA A 8 -22.00 17.89 29.11
CA ALA A 8 -23.39 17.43 29.09
C ALA A 8 -23.58 16.36 30.17
N SER A 9 -24.45 16.67 31.13
CA SER A 9 -24.88 15.77 32.21
C SER A 9 -26.00 14.86 31.72
N LEU A 10 -25.85 13.54 31.90
CA LEU A 10 -26.93 12.56 31.71
C LEU A 10 -27.79 12.48 33.00
N PRO A 11 -29.13 12.32 32.91
CA PRO A 11 -29.95 12.05 34.07
C PRO A 11 -30.02 10.55 34.34
N VAL A 12 -29.73 10.15 35.59
CA VAL A 12 -30.05 8.80 36.07
C VAL A 12 -31.31 8.90 36.93
N ILE A 13 -32.41 8.37 36.40
CA ILE A 13 -33.63 8.08 37.14
C ILE A 13 -33.49 6.65 37.70
N SER A 14 -33.52 6.48 39.01
CA SER A 14 -34.32 5.43 39.64
C SER A 14 -34.35 5.56 41.16
N LYS A 15 -35.55 5.35 41.66
CA LYS A 15 -35.99 5.49 43.05
C LYS A 15 -36.34 4.09 43.53
N ALA A 16 -35.72 3.59 44.59
CA ALA A 16 -36.34 2.56 45.45
C ALA A 16 -35.56 2.30 46.75
N ILE A 17 -36.25 2.63 47.86
CA ILE A 17 -36.48 1.80 49.06
C ILE A 17 -35.35 1.65 50.10
N ASN A 18 -35.67 2.20 51.28
CA ASN A 18 -35.06 2.00 52.59
C ASN A 18 -35.04 0.53 53.05
N GLY A 19 -33.98 0.17 53.78
CA GLY A 19 -34.13 -0.68 54.96
C GLY A 19 -33.09 -1.79 55.12
N GLY A 20 -32.17 -1.60 56.06
CA GLY A 20 -31.79 -2.68 56.97
C GLY A 20 -30.44 -3.36 56.78
N LEU A 21 -29.61 -3.16 57.82
CA LEU A 21 -28.76 -4.16 58.48
C LEU A 21 -27.34 -4.45 57.93
N MET A 22 -26.40 -4.25 58.86
CA MET A 22 -24.95 -4.49 58.82
C MET A 22 -24.56 -5.91 58.41
N LEU A 23 -23.51 -6.03 57.58
CA LEU A 23 -22.48 -7.05 57.70
C LEU A 23 -21.20 -6.57 57.01
N ALA A 24 -20.14 -6.42 57.80
CA ALA A 24 -18.79 -6.11 57.35
C ALA A 24 -18.15 -7.38 56.76
N ALA A 25 -17.70 -7.30 55.51
CA ALA A 25 -16.77 -8.26 54.92
C ALA A 25 -15.58 -7.48 54.35
N VAL A 26 -14.42 -7.65 55.00
CA VAL A 26 -13.11 -7.21 54.53
C VAL A 26 -12.46 -8.38 53.78
N PHE A 27 -11.56 -8.09 52.84
CA PHE A 27 -10.77 -8.98 51.95
C PHE A 27 -11.48 -9.42 50.65
N GLY A 28 -10.98 -9.15 49.45
CA GLY A 28 -9.79 -8.44 49.01
C GLY A 28 -9.96 -8.08 47.52
N LEU A 29 -9.78 -6.81 47.18
CA LEU A 29 -9.87 -6.34 45.81
C LEU A 29 -8.55 -6.68 45.11
N SER A 30 -8.46 -7.85 44.48
CA SER A 30 -7.37 -8.13 43.54
C SER A 30 -7.53 -7.18 42.36
N LEU A 31 -6.76 -6.09 42.37
CA LEU A 31 -6.48 -5.29 41.19
C LEU A 31 -5.72 -6.19 40.22
N ALA A 32 -6.44 -6.87 39.33
CA ALA A 32 -5.86 -7.45 38.14
C ALA A 32 -5.32 -6.28 37.30
N ILE A 33 -4.02 -6.01 37.42
CA ILE A 33 -3.31 -5.14 36.49
C ILE A 33 -3.49 -5.81 35.11
N PRO A 34 -4.09 -5.14 34.11
CA PRO A 34 -4.07 -5.68 32.76
C PRO A 34 -2.60 -5.84 32.39
N ALA A 35 -2.17 -7.06 32.07
CA ALA A 35 -0.89 -7.26 31.44
C ALA A 35 -0.90 -6.41 30.17
N SER A 36 -0.10 -5.34 30.16
CA SER A 36 0.22 -4.66 28.92
C SER A 36 0.79 -5.73 28.01
N ALA A 37 0.07 -6.06 26.93
CA ALA A 37 0.66 -6.81 25.85
C ALA A 37 1.98 -6.10 25.52
N ILE A 38 3.08 -6.85 25.51
CA ILE A 38 4.33 -6.38 24.91
C ILE A 38 3.90 -5.88 23.55
N ALA A 39 4.12 -4.58 23.28
CA ALA A 39 3.89 -4.03 21.96
C ALA A 39 4.69 -4.93 21.03
N GLN A 40 3.97 -5.73 20.25
CA GLN A 40 4.58 -6.53 19.20
C GLN A 40 5.32 -5.51 18.36
N ASP A 41 6.64 -5.66 18.20
CA ASP A 41 7.48 -4.73 17.42
C ASP A 41 6.87 -4.65 16.02
N ASP A 42 5.99 -3.67 15.84
CA ASP A 42 5.25 -3.47 14.62
C ASP A 42 6.11 -2.58 13.75
N CYS A 43 6.37 -3.02 12.52
CA CYS A 43 7.03 -2.17 11.53
C CYS A 43 6.06 -1.12 10.99
N GLY A 44 5.15 -0.63 11.84
CA GLY A 44 3.98 0.15 11.47
C GLY A 44 4.38 1.53 10.99
N LEU A 45 4.58 1.67 9.68
CA LEU A 45 4.86 2.96 9.06
C LEU A 45 4.14 3.13 7.74
N SER A 46 3.99 4.39 7.34
CA SER A 46 3.41 4.77 6.06
C SER A 46 4.20 5.91 5.46
N ILE A 47 4.49 5.78 4.17
CA ILE A 47 5.16 6.84 3.41
C ILE A 47 4.38 7.13 2.13
N GLN A 48 4.64 8.30 1.56
CA GLN A 48 4.00 8.74 0.33
C GLN A 48 5.02 9.31 -0.67
N ARG A 49 4.71 9.13 -1.95
CA ARG A 49 5.39 9.74 -3.09
C ARG A 49 4.39 10.19 -4.14
N THR A 50 4.80 11.12 -4.99
CA THR A 50 4.01 11.51 -6.16
C THR A 50 4.42 10.63 -7.33
N TRP A 51 3.46 9.96 -7.96
CA TRP A 51 3.64 9.20 -9.19
C TRP A 51 2.87 9.86 -10.34
N LEU A 52 3.33 9.64 -11.58
CA LEU A 52 2.59 9.99 -12.80
C LEU A 52 2.05 11.43 -12.80
N LYS A 53 2.85 12.35 -12.25
CA LYS A 53 2.59 13.80 -12.14
C LYS A 53 1.19 14.12 -11.60
N GLY A 54 0.92 13.70 -10.36
CA GLY A 54 -0.25 14.13 -9.59
C GLY A 54 -1.08 13.00 -8.99
N LEU A 55 -0.63 11.75 -9.08
CA LEU A 55 -1.17 10.68 -8.27
C LEU A 55 -0.34 10.53 -6.98
N VAL A 56 -1.01 10.21 -5.89
CA VAL A 56 -0.38 9.97 -4.58
C VAL A 56 -0.27 8.47 -4.38
N ALA A 57 0.95 7.95 -4.40
CA ALA A 57 1.26 6.58 -4.03
C ALA A 57 1.58 6.52 -2.54
N THR A 58 0.85 5.68 -1.81
CA THR A 58 1.02 5.45 -0.37
C THR A 58 1.38 4.00 -0.15
N ALA A 59 2.53 3.75 0.46
CA ALA A 59 2.87 2.44 1.01
C ALA A 59 2.55 2.42 2.50
N THR A 60 1.92 1.35 2.97
CA THR A 60 1.60 1.15 4.39
C THR A 60 2.08 -0.22 4.81
N VAL A 61 2.86 -0.27 5.88
CA VAL A 61 3.44 -1.49 6.41
C VAL A 61 2.64 -1.97 7.61
N SER A 62 2.45 -3.28 7.69
CA SER A 62 1.77 -3.94 8.80
C SER A 62 2.46 -5.25 9.16
N GLY A 63 2.46 -5.57 10.46
CA GLY A 63 3.14 -6.76 10.99
C GLY A 63 4.60 -6.51 11.39
N PRO A 64 5.31 -7.57 11.83
CA PRO A 64 6.73 -7.50 12.20
C PRO A 64 7.62 -7.22 10.98
N CYS A 65 8.72 -6.48 11.15
CA CYS A 65 9.56 -6.04 10.01
C CYS A 65 10.05 -7.19 9.12
N ASN A 66 10.49 -8.30 9.73
CA ASN A 66 11.01 -9.48 9.04
C ASN A 66 9.96 -10.31 8.26
N SER A 67 8.68 -10.00 8.42
CA SER A 67 7.55 -10.70 7.81
C SER A 67 6.45 -9.72 7.41
N ALA A 68 6.84 -8.47 7.15
CA ALA A 68 5.92 -7.38 7.00
C ALA A 68 5.11 -7.51 5.71
N LYS A 69 3.84 -7.12 5.78
CA LYS A 69 2.99 -6.91 4.62
C LYS A 69 2.99 -5.42 4.25
N ILE A 70 3.22 -5.13 2.98
CA ILE A 70 3.25 -3.79 2.41
C ILE A 70 2.03 -3.62 1.49
N ASP A 71 1.10 -2.76 1.88
CA ASP A 71 -0.04 -2.37 1.06
C ASP A 71 0.29 -1.08 0.30
N LEU A 72 0.18 -1.12 -1.03
CA LEU A 72 0.32 0.04 -1.91
C LEU A 72 -1.05 0.51 -2.38
N ALA A 73 -1.34 1.79 -2.19
CA ALA A 73 -2.52 2.45 -2.74
C ALA A 73 -2.13 3.70 -3.51
N VAL A 74 -2.61 3.82 -4.75
CA VAL A 74 -2.40 4.99 -5.60
C VAL A 74 -3.73 5.71 -5.77
N ARG A 75 -3.77 7.00 -5.41
CA ARG A 75 -4.99 7.82 -5.44
C ARG A 75 -4.83 9.06 -6.31
N ASN A 76 -5.92 9.54 -6.89
CA ASN A 76 -5.95 10.85 -7.54
C ASN A 76 -6.10 11.99 -6.53
N SER A 77 -6.09 13.24 -7.01
CA SER A 77 -6.23 14.44 -6.16
C SER A 77 -7.60 14.58 -5.47
N ALA A 78 -8.63 13.87 -5.95
CA ALA A 78 -9.93 13.80 -5.29
C ALA A 78 -9.98 12.71 -4.20
N GLY A 79 -8.94 11.89 -4.08
CA GLY A 79 -8.85 10.77 -3.14
C GLY A 79 -9.39 9.44 -3.68
N ASP A 80 -9.84 9.39 -4.93
CA ASP A 80 -10.34 8.15 -5.54
C ASP A 80 -9.18 7.15 -5.71
N LEU A 81 -9.46 5.87 -5.44
CA LEU A 81 -8.48 4.79 -5.62
C LEU A 81 -8.30 4.47 -7.11
N MET A 82 -7.10 4.65 -7.62
CA MET A 82 -6.72 4.39 -9.01
C MET A 82 -6.04 3.03 -9.20
N TRP A 83 -5.29 2.58 -8.19
CA TRP A 83 -4.60 1.29 -8.15
C TRP A 83 -4.37 0.87 -6.69
N SER A 84 -4.39 -0.44 -6.43
CA SER A 84 -3.96 -1.00 -5.15
C SER A 84 -3.42 -2.41 -5.31
N THR A 85 -2.43 -2.76 -4.50
CA THR A 85 -1.85 -4.10 -4.41
C THR A 85 -1.27 -4.33 -3.01
N SER A 86 -0.97 -5.58 -2.69
CA SER A 86 -0.32 -5.99 -1.45
C SER A 86 0.86 -6.90 -1.75
N HIS A 87 1.97 -6.70 -1.05
CA HIS A 87 3.19 -7.49 -1.18
C HIS A 87 3.66 -7.99 0.19
N ALA A 88 4.31 -9.14 0.22
CA ALA A 88 5.17 -9.51 1.34
C ALA A 88 6.52 -8.81 1.15
N ALA A 89 7.10 -8.24 2.21
CA ALA A 89 8.38 -7.54 2.13
C ALA A 89 9.48 -8.45 1.57
N GLU A 90 9.59 -9.70 2.03
CA GLU A 90 10.52 -10.72 1.52
C GLU A 90 10.39 -11.01 0.01
N GLY A 91 9.24 -10.68 -0.59
CA GLY A 91 8.98 -10.87 -2.01
C GLY A 91 9.48 -9.72 -2.89
N LEU A 92 9.94 -8.61 -2.30
CA LEU A 92 10.35 -7.41 -3.03
C LEU A 92 11.87 -7.23 -3.01
N PHE A 93 12.41 -6.79 -4.14
CA PHE A 93 13.80 -6.37 -4.23
C PHE A 93 14.07 -5.20 -3.27
N GLY A 94 15.19 -5.27 -2.53
CA GLY A 94 15.60 -4.23 -1.58
C GLY A 94 15.01 -4.36 -0.17
N PHE A 95 14.22 -5.40 0.11
CA PHE A 95 13.59 -5.63 1.43
C PHE A 95 14.14 -6.84 2.19
N ASP A 96 15.11 -7.56 1.64
CA ASP A 96 15.73 -8.71 2.30
C ASP A 96 16.47 -8.29 3.58
N GLY A 97 16.32 -9.08 4.65
CA GLY A 97 17.00 -8.88 5.92
C GLY A 97 16.59 -7.63 6.73
N ILE A 98 15.48 -6.95 6.39
CA ILE A 98 15.02 -5.79 7.16
C ILE A 98 14.33 -6.24 8.44
N GLU A 99 14.92 -5.89 9.58
CA GLU A 99 14.44 -6.28 10.91
C GLU A 99 13.98 -5.09 11.77
N ASP A 100 14.20 -3.85 11.30
CA ASP A 100 13.87 -2.63 12.04
C ASP A 100 13.09 -1.60 11.20
N THR A 101 12.41 -0.69 11.90
CA THR A 101 11.50 0.31 11.30
C THR A 101 12.24 1.38 10.48
N ASP A 102 13.46 1.76 10.88
CA ASP A 102 14.21 2.81 10.19
C ASP A 102 14.68 2.30 8.81
N SER A 103 15.23 1.08 8.79
CA SER A 103 15.61 0.37 7.56
C SER A 103 14.41 0.14 6.64
N MET A 104 13.25 -0.24 7.19
CA MET A 104 12.01 -0.36 6.41
C MET A 104 11.57 0.98 5.81
N GLY A 105 11.72 2.08 6.55
CA GLY A 105 11.44 3.43 6.06
C GLY A 105 12.31 3.83 4.86
N VAL A 106 13.60 3.50 4.90
CA VAL A 106 14.53 3.71 3.78
C VAL A 106 14.14 2.86 2.58
N ALA A 107 13.94 1.55 2.76
CA ALA A 107 13.58 0.65 1.68
C ALA A 107 12.27 1.04 0.98
N LEU A 108 11.24 1.45 1.73
CA LEU A 108 10.02 1.98 1.13
C LEU A 108 10.28 3.26 0.34
N ALA A 109 11.12 4.17 0.85
CA ALA A 109 11.42 5.42 0.19
C ALA A 109 12.10 5.21 -1.16
N ASP A 110 13.00 4.24 -1.24
CA ASP A 110 13.67 3.82 -2.47
C ASP A 110 12.68 3.10 -3.40
N TRP A 111 11.86 2.21 -2.86
CA TRP A 111 10.84 1.46 -3.61
C TRP A 111 9.81 2.35 -4.32
N LEU A 112 9.29 3.37 -3.63
CA LEU A 112 8.35 4.33 -4.24
C LEU A 112 9.04 5.45 -5.04
N GLY A 113 10.36 5.58 -4.92
CA GLY A 113 11.16 6.64 -5.53
C GLY A 113 12.11 6.07 -6.57
N ASP A 114 13.33 5.77 -6.15
CA ASP A 114 14.45 5.38 -7.02
C ASP A 114 14.19 4.12 -7.85
N TYR A 115 13.33 3.22 -7.38
CA TYR A 115 12.94 2.00 -8.11
C TYR A 115 11.58 2.10 -8.82
N ALA A 116 11.03 3.32 -8.93
CA ALA A 116 9.83 3.61 -9.68
C ALA A 116 10.18 4.55 -10.85
N ASP A 117 10.21 4.02 -12.07
CA ASP A 117 10.61 4.77 -13.27
C ASP A 117 9.39 5.37 -13.98
N ASP A 118 9.39 6.70 -14.12
CA ASP A 118 8.39 7.46 -14.87
C ASP A 118 8.82 7.57 -16.34
N SER A 119 8.00 7.04 -17.24
CA SER A 119 8.24 7.05 -18.68
C SER A 119 6.92 7.21 -19.46
N THR A 120 6.89 6.74 -20.70
CA THR A 120 5.67 6.70 -21.52
C THR A 120 5.50 5.35 -22.18
N SER A 121 4.25 4.99 -22.50
CA SER A 121 3.91 3.70 -23.09
C SER A 121 4.56 3.46 -24.45
N SER A 122 5.10 4.49 -25.12
CA SER A 122 5.86 4.31 -26.37
C SER A 122 7.21 3.62 -26.18
N GLN A 123 7.71 3.53 -24.94
CA GLN A 123 8.91 2.78 -24.58
C GLN A 123 8.67 1.26 -24.44
N LEU A 124 7.41 0.83 -24.41
CA LEU A 124 7.09 -0.61 -24.37
C LEU A 124 7.62 -1.31 -25.64
N PRO A 125 8.06 -2.57 -25.55
CA PRO A 125 8.55 -3.32 -26.69
C PRO A 125 7.44 -3.54 -27.74
N GLU A 126 7.80 -3.60 -29.02
CA GLU A 126 6.83 -3.91 -30.07
C GLU A 126 6.35 -5.37 -29.97
N TRP A 127 5.07 -5.61 -30.24
CA TRP A 127 4.46 -6.92 -30.37
C TRP A 127 4.00 -7.17 -31.82
N PRO A 128 4.85 -7.78 -32.67
CA PRO A 128 4.55 -7.97 -34.09
C PRO A 128 3.39 -8.94 -34.32
N THR A 129 2.55 -8.65 -35.33
CA THR A 129 1.35 -9.43 -35.64
C THR A 129 1.62 -10.93 -35.75
N GLY A 130 0.85 -11.73 -35.00
CA GLY A 130 0.94 -13.19 -35.04
C GLY A 130 2.07 -13.81 -34.21
N VAL A 131 2.86 -13.00 -33.50
CA VAL A 131 3.86 -13.46 -32.52
C VAL A 131 3.18 -13.66 -31.15
N SER A 132 3.68 -14.56 -30.32
CA SER A 132 3.07 -14.89 -29.03
C SER A 132 3.26 -13.84 -27.93
N MET A 133 4.27 -12.98 -28.04
CA MET A 133 4.60 -11.96 -27.03
C MET A 133 5.41 -10.80 -27.64
N PRO A 134 5.56 -9.65 -26.93
CA PRO A 134 6.42 -8.56 -27.35
C PRO A 134 7.90 -8.93 -27.46
N ASN A 135 8.62 -8.23 -28.34
CA ASN A 135 10.06 -8.34 -28.52
C ASN A 135 10.81 -7.62 -27.39
N GLY A 136 10.89 -8.25 -26.20
CA GLY A 136 11.47 -7.67 -24.98
C GLY A 136 13.01 -7.62 -24.90
N GLY A 137 13.74 -8.10 -25.92
CA GLY A 137 15.20 -8.18 -25.86
C GLY A 137 15.68 -9.24 -24.85
N GLU A 138 16.76 -8.93 -24.12
CA GLU A 138 17.35 -9.81 -23.10
C GLU A 138 16.40 -10.04 -21.91
N PHE A 139 15.56 -9.06 -21.60
CA PHE A 139 14.65 -9.09 -20.46
C PHE A 139 13.19 -9.05 -20.93
N PRO A 140 12.50 -10.21 -20.99
CA PRO A 140 11.17 -10.31 -21.54
C PRO A 140 10.16 -9.39 -20.84
N PHE A 141 9.23 -8.88 -21.64
CA PHE A 141 8.03 -8.19 -21.16
C PHE A 141 6.84 -9.13 -21.26
N TYR A 142 6.18 -9.39 -20.13
CA TYR A 142 4.99 -10.21 -20.03
C TYR A 142 3.77 -9.30 -19.98
N VAL A 143 2.98 -9.33 -21.04
CA VAL A 143 1.75 -8.54 -21.13
C VAL A 143 0.73 -9.03 -20.10
N ALA A 144 0.03 -8.11 -19.45
CA ALA A 144 -0.97 -8.44 -18.45
C ALA A 144 -2.14 -9.24 -19.05
N ASP A 145 -2.72 -10.11 -18.22
CA ASP A 145 -3.87 -10.92 -18.60
C ASP A 145 -5.03 -10.06 -19.12
N GLY A 146 -5.64 -10.52 -20.22
CA GLY A 146 -6.77 -9.83 -20.85
C GLY A 146 -6.41 -8.68 -21.79
N ILE A 147 -5.12 -8.37 -21.97
CA ILE A 147 -4.66 -7.45 -23.01
C ILE A 147 -4.21 -8.27 -24.23
N ASP A 148 -4.96 -8.14 -25.32
CA ASP A 148 -4.57 -8.72 -26.60
C ASP A 148 -3.57 -7.82 -27.35
N GLN A 149 -2.94 -8.38 -28.38
CA GLN A 149 -1.94 -7.68 -29.19
C GLN A 149 -2.46 -6.36 -29.79
N PRO A 150 -3.64 -6.28 -30.43
CA PRO A 150 -4.16 -5.01 -30.93
C PRO A 150 -4.32 -3.95 -29.84
N THR A 151 -4.82 -4.34 -28.66
CA THR A 151 -4.99 -3.42 -27.52
C THR A 151 -3.64 -2.96 -26.98
N TYR A 152 -2.69 -3.87 -26.81
CA TYR A 152 -1.32 -3.55 -26.40
C TYR A 152 -0.65 -2.56 -27.35
N GLU A 153 -0.71 -2.80 -28.66
CA GLU A 153 -0.09 -1.91 -29.65
C GLU A 153 -0.78 -0.54 -29.70
N ALA A 154 -2.11 -0.48 -29.53
CA ALA A 154 -2.84 0.79 -29.42
C ALA A 154 -2.40 1.58 -28.17
N ILE A 155 -2.18 0.90 -27.04
CA ILE A 155 -1.65 1.49 -25.82
C ILE A 155 -0.23 2.02 -26.05
N ARG A 156 0.65 1.24 -26.67
CA ARG A 156 2.05 1.61 -26.95
C ARG A 156 2.13 2.85 -27.83
N ILE A 157 1.41 2.84 -28.96
CA ILE A 157 1.39 3.95 -29.93
C ILE A 157 0.73 5.20 -29.33
N GLY A 158 -0.19 5.04 -28.36
CA GLY A 158 -0.87 6.13 -27.69
C GLY A 158 0.02 7.04 -26.84
N ASN A 159 1.25 6.64 -26.53
CA ASN A 159 2.26 7.44 -25.79
C ASN A 159 1.72 8.02 -24.47
N TYR A 160 1.02 7.20 -23.69
CA TYR A 160 0.43 7.58 -22.42
C TYR A 160 1.51 7.63 -21.31
N PRO A 161 1.34 8.47 -20.27
CA PRO A 161 2.19 8.41 -19.08
C PRO A 161 2.19 7.01 -18.48
N MET A 162 3.38 6.49 -18.19
CA MET A 162 3.61 5.15 -17.67
C MET A 162 4.57 5.22 -16.48
N LEU A 163 4.36 4.35 -15.51
CA LEU A 163 5.26 4.15 -14.38
C LEU A 163 5.51 2.66 -14.24
N CYS A 164 6.78 2.25 -14.17
CA CYS A 164 7.15 0.88 -13.86
C CYS A 164 7.81 0.84 -12.47
N TYR A 165 7.29 0.03 -11.56
CA TYR A 165 7.80 -0.10 -10.19
C TYR A 165 8.08 -1.55 -9.84
N ILE A 166 9.02 -1.82 -8.95
CA ILE A 166 9.37 -3.17 -8.48
C ILE A 166 8.13 -3.86 -7.91
N GLN A 167 7.79 -5.02 -8.45
CA GLN A 167 6.64 -5.81 -7.99
C GLN A 167 7.07 -7.17 -7.40
N GLY A 168 8.31 -7.58 -7.68
CA GLY A 168 8.95 -8.78 -7.15
C GLY A 168 10.46 -8.60 -7.13
N GLN A 169 11.21 -9.64 -6.75
CA GLN A 169 12.68 -9.57 -6.65
C GLN A 169 13.39 -9.30 -8.00
N GLU A 170 12.78 -9.71 -9.12
CA GLU A 170 13.40 -9.64 -10.45
C GLU A 170 12.43 -9.10 -11.52
N SER A 171 11.43 -8.30 -11.11
CA SER A 171 10.50 -7.71 -12.08
C SER A 171 9.86 -6.40 -11.64
N THR A 172 9.57 -5.55 -12.61
CA THR A 172 8.78 -4.34 -12.46
C THR A 172 7.39 -4.54 -13.07
N LEU A 173 6.35 -4.01 -12.43
CA LEU A 173 5.00 -3.91 -12.98
C LEU A 173 4.83 -2.52 -13.57
N CYS A 174 4.34 -2.45 -14.81
CA CYS A 174 4.12 -1.20 -15.52
C CYS A 174 2.64 -0.80 -15.51
N LEU A 175 2.37 0.40 -15.01
CA LEU A 175 1.05 1.02 -14.92
C LEU A 175 0.93 2.19 -15.89
N ILE A 176 -0.20 2.26 -16.60
CA ILE A 176 -0.48 3.34 -17.53
C ILE A 176 -1.63 4.20 -17.04
N ARG A 177 -1.45 5.52 -17.14
CA ARG A 177 -2.48 6.51 -16.88
C ARG A 177 -3.09 6.99 -18.19
N GLN A 178 -4.27 6.46 -18.53
CA GLN A 178 -5.07 6.99 -19.62
C GLN A 178 -6.04 8.09 -19.12
N PRO A 179 -6.11 9.27 -19.77
CA PRO A 179 -6.93 10.39 -19.29
C PRO A 179 -8.43 10.11 -19.17
N ARG A 180 -8.96 9.14 -19.93
CA ARG A 180 -10.39 8.81 -19.95
C ARG A 180 -10.79 7.78 -18.90
N LEU A 181 -9.82 7.08 -18.31
CA LEU A 181 -10.09 6.03 -17.34
C LEU A 181 -9.97 6.57 -15.92
N LYS A 182 -10.75 5.97 -15.03
CA LYS A 182 -10.73 6.25 -13.59
C LYS A 182 -9.86 5.25 -12.83
N THR A 183 -9.03 4.48 -13.52
CA THR A 183 -8.11 3.50 -12.94
C THR A 183 -6.81 3.52 -13.73
N LEU A 184 -5.73 3.09 -13.10
CA LEU A 184 -4.52 2.75 -13.83
C LEU A 184 -4.71 1.41 -14.54
N ILE A 185 -4.10 1.27 -15.71
CA ILE A 185 -4.08 0.01 -16.46
C ILE A 185 -2.78 -0.69 -16.11
N ASN A 186 -2.85 -1.92 -15.59
CA ASN A 186 -1.71 -2.82 -15.59
C ASN A 186 -1.47 -3.29 -17.03
N VAL A 187 -0.38 -2.86 -17.64
CA VAL A 187 -0.05 -3.26 -19.03
C VAL A 187 0.81 -4.52 -19.08
N GLY A 188 1.49 -4.86 -17.98
CA GLY A 188 2.34 -6.02 -17.89
C GLY A 188 3.51 -5.81 -16.94
N ALA A 189 4.43 -6.76 -16.97
CA ALA A 189 5.64 -6.74 -16.16
C ALA A 189 6.89 -6.98 -17.01
N GLN A 190 7.98 -6.30 -16.68
CA GLN A 190 9.30 -6.53 -17.28
C GLN A 190 10.21 -7.21 -16.26
N SER A 191 10.89 -8.29 -16.67
CA SER A 191 11.97 -8.85 -15.85
C SER A 191 13.19 -7.91 -15.82
N PHE A 192 14.04 -8.01 -14.81
CA PHE A 192 15.35 -7.35 -14.77
C PHE A 192 16.36 -8.27 -14.06
N PRO A 193 17.69 -8.03 -14.15
CA PRO A 193 18.65 -8.90 -13.50
C PRO A 193 18.58 -8.73 -11.97
N GLY A 194 18.39 -9.84 -11.25
CA GLY A 194 18.51 -9.89 -9.79
C GLY A 194 19.94 -9.70 -9.29
#